data_AF-A0AAF1JUZ1-F1
#
_entry.id   AF-A0AAF1JUZ1-F1
#
_cell.length_a   1.000
_cell.length_b   1.000
_cell.length_c   1.000
_cell.angle_alpha   90.00
_cell.angle_beta   90.00
_cell.angle_gamma   90.00
#
_symmetry.space_group_name_H-M   'P 1'
#
loop_
_entity.id
_entity.type
_entity.pdbx_description
1 polymer ?
#
loop_
_entity_poly.entity_id
_entity_poly.type
_entity_poly.pdbx_seq_one_letter_code
_entity_poly.pdbx_strand_id
1 'polypeptide(L)'
;MAEDLAAFAQAALAGPPDAVSDETIQALLTAGLRLYAWKVEQQQRHFLPITTRNAVTPTDVAVTVTELLRAVNLNLFDLSMWADRPRYSADDTGIP
;
A
#
# COMPACT_ATOMS: atom_id res chain seq x y z
N MET A 1 -18.81 -6.67 0.79
CA MET A 1 -18.26 -5.29 0.73
C MET A 1 -16.82 -5.24 0.25
N ALA A 2 -15.83 -5.78 1.00
CA ALA A 2 -14.42 -5.73 0.58
C ALA A 2 -14.10 -6.66 -0.60
N GLU A 3 -14.69 -7.86 -0.61
CA GLU A 3 -14.60 -8.80 -1.73
C GLU A 3 -15.24 -8.23 -3.01
N ASP A 4 -16.36 -7.52 -2.89
CA ASP A 4 -17.05 -6.88 -4.02
C ASP A 4 -16.19 -5.78 -4.68
N LEU A 5 -15.47 -5.00 -3.86
CA LEU A 5 -14.55 -3.97 -4.35
C LEU A 5 -13.33 -4.58 -5.05
N ALA A 6 -12.76 -5.64 -4.50
CA ALA A 6 -11.63 -6.32 -5.11
C ALA A 6 -12.02 -6.98 -6.45
N ALA A 7 -13.20 -7.59 -6.52
CA ALA A 7 -13.76 -8.16 -7.74
C ALA A 7 -14.02 -7.06 -8.80
N PHE A 8 -14.57 -5.91 -8.40
CA PHE A 8 -14.76 -4.76 -9.28
C PHE A 8 -13.43 -4.25 -9.84
N ALA A 9 -12.41 -4.06 -9.00
CA ALA A 9 -11.10 -3.59 -9.45
C ALA A 9 -10.42 -4.55 -10.43
N GLN A 10 -10.52 -5.87 -10.18
CA GLN A 10 -10.02 -6.90 -11.11
C GLN A 10 -10.74 -6.86 -12.46
N ALA A 11 -12.07 -6.71 -12.45
CA ALA A 11 -12.85 -6.59 -13.67
C ALA A 11 -12.51 -5.31 -14.45
N ALA A 12 -12.29 -4.19 -13.74
CA ALA A 12 -11.86 -2.93 -14.33
C ALA A 12 -10.47 -3.03 -14.98
N LEU A 13 -9.52 -3.72 -14.36
CA LEU A 13 -8.18 -3.94 -14.94
C LEU A 13 -8.20 -4.76 -16.23
N ALA A 14 -9.21 -5.61 -16.41
CA ALA A 14 -9.44 -6.37 -17.65
C ALA A 14 -10.22 -5.58 -18.72
N GLY A 15 -10.80 -4.43 -18.34
CA GLY A 15 -11.56 -3.54 -19.20
C GLY A 15 -10.71 -2.46 -19.86
N PRO A 16 -11.35 -1.49 -20.54
CA PRO A 16 -10.63 -0.35 -21.10
C PRO A 16 -10.09 0.58 -19.99
N PRO A 17 -9.00 1.35 -20.22
CA PRO A 17 -8.37 2.17 -19.19
C PRO A 17 -9.27 3.22 -18.52
N ASP A 18 -10.33 3.64 -19.21
CA ASP A 18 -11.34 4.62 -18.78
C ASP A 18 -12.55 3.98 -18.08
N ALA A 19 -12.53 2.66 -17.82
CA ALA A 19 -13.59 1.96 -17.10
C ALA A 19 -13.79 2.43 -15.66
N VAL A 20 -12.77 3.04 -15.06
CA VAL A 20 -12.81 3.60 -13.70
C VAL A 20 -12.22 5.01 -13.74
N SER A 21 -12.93 5.98 -13.16
CA SER A 21 -12.45 7.36 -13.14
C SER A 21 -11.21 7.51 -12.26
N ASP A 22 -10.35 8.47 -12.60
CA ASP A 22 -9.15 8.79 -11.82
C ASP A 22 -9.50 9.15 -10.37
N GLU A 23 -10.60 9.88 -10.14
CA GLU A 23 -11.06 10.25 -8.79
C GLU A 23 -11.44 9.02 -7.96
N THR A 24 -12.00 8.00 -8.61
CA THR A 24 -12.34 6.74 -7.94
C THR A 24 -11.06 6.02 -7.51
N ILE A 25 -10.06 5.94 -8.40
CA ILE A 25 -8.75 5.35 -8.09
C ILE A 25 -8.06 6.12 -6.95
N GLN A 26 -8.07 7.46 -7.00
CA GLN A 26 -7.51 8.33 -5.96
C GLN A 26 -8.17 8.10 -4.60
N ALA A 27 -9.51 8.00 -4.57
CA ALA A 27 -10.26 7.77 -3.34
C ALA A 27 -9.92 6.41 -2.71
N LEU A 28 -9.85 5.35 -3.54
CA LEU A 28 -9.49 4.01 -3.11
C LEU A 28 -8.05 3.94 -2.57
N LEU A 29 -7.10 4.51 -3.32
CA LEU A 29 -5.69 4.54 -2.92
C LEU A 29 -5.50 5.32 -1.62
N THR A 30 -6.14 6.48 -1.49
CA THR A 30 -6.07 7.33 -0.29
C THR A 30 -6.62 6.60 0.93
N ALA A 31 -7.80 5.99 0.82
CA ALA A 31 -8.44 5.27 1.92
C ALA A 31 -7.60 4.05 2.34
N GLY A 32 -7.16 3.24 1.37
CA GLY A 32 -6.33 2.06 1.62
C GLY A 32 -4.99 2.40 2.27
N LEU A 33 -4.27 3.40 1.72
CA LEU A 33 -2.97 3.83 2.23
C LEU A 33 -3.08 4.35 3.67
N ARG A 34 -4.04 5.22 3.95
CA ARG A 34 -4.26 5.77 5.30
C ARG A 34 -4.64 4.69 6.30
N LEU A 35 -5.52 3.77 5.92
CA LEU A 35 -5.96 2.68 6.78
C LEU A 35 -4.81 1.71 7.08
N TYR A 36 -4.02 1.34 6.08
CA TYR A 36 -2.85 0.48 6.25
C TYR A 36 -1.82 1.12 7.19
N ALA A 37 -1.42 2.36 6.91
CA ALA A 37 -0.47 3.09 7.73
C ALA A 37 -0.95 3.21 9.18
N TRP A 38 -2.22 3.61 9.39
CA TRP A 38 -2.81 3.69 10.72
C TRP A 38 -2.78 2.35 11.46
N LYS A 39 -3.12 1.23 10.80
CA LYS A 39 -3.10 -0.10 11.43
C LYS A 39 -1.69 -0.55 11.81
N VAL A 40 -0.71 -0.37 10.92
CA VAL A 40 0.68 -0.77 11.19
C VAL A 40 1.26 0.01 12.37
N GLU A 41 1.05 1.32 12.40
CA GLU A 41 1.53 2.18 13.49
C GLU A 41 0.83 1.86 14.82
N GLN A 42 -0.49 1.65 14.82
CA GLN A 42 -1.24 1.43 16.06
C GLN A 42 -1.10 0.03 16.66
N GLN A 43 -0.99 -1.00 15.82
CA GLN A 43 -0.98 -2.39 16.29
C GLN A 43 0.44 -2.90 16.54
N GLN A 44 1.48 -2.11 16.23
CA GLN A 44 2.88 -2.55 16.18
C GLN A 44 3.05 -3.91 15.49
N ARG A 45 2.16 -4.20 14.54
CA ARG A 45 2.07 -5.49 13.86
C ARG A 45 2.22 -5.27 12.38
N HIS A 46 3.09 -6.08 11.78
CA HIS A 46 3.32 -6.07 10.36
C HIS A 46 2.49 -7.16 9.68
N PHE A 47 1.77 -6.77 8.63
CA PHE A 47 1.13 -7.68 7.67
C PHE A 47 1.39 -7.15 6.27
N LEU A 48 1.25 -8.00 5.25
CA LEU A 48 1.53 -7.56 3.88
C LEU A 48 0.54 -6.45 3.47
N PRO A 49 1.01 -5.36 2.83
CA PRO A 49 0.13 -4.31 2.29
C PRO A 49 -0.68 -4.80 1.07
N ILE A 50 -0.33 -5.98 0.54
CA ILE A 50 -0.90 -6.61 -0.63
C ILE A 50 -1.32 -8.05 -0.29
N THR A 51 -2.31 -8.57 -0.99
CA THR A 51 -2.92 -9.88 -0.71
C THR A 51 -1.92 -11.03 -0.78
N THR A 52 -1.02 -11.01 -1.77
CA THR A 52 0.11 -11.94 -1.89
C THR A 52 1.33 -11.21 -2.43
N ARG A 53 2.53 -11.79 -2.25
CA ARG A 53 3.79 -11.20 -2.76
C ARG A 53 3.83 -11.05 -4.30
N ASN A 54 3.00 -11.80 -5.01
CA ASN A 54 2.92 -11.80 -6.47
C ASN A 54 1.66 -11.10 -6.99
N ALA A 55 0.89 -10.45 -6.12
CA ALA A 55 -0.35 -9.77 -6.50
C ALA A 55 -0.11 -8.49 -7.33
N VAL A 56 1.12 -7.96 -7.30
CA VAL A 56 1.55 -6.78 -8.06
C VAL A 56 2.95 -7.03 -8.63
N THR A 57 3.25 -6.42 -9.77
CA THR A 57 4.59 -6.46 -10.37
C THR A 57 5.52 -5.45 -9.70
N PRO A 58 6.86 -5.62 -9.83
CA PRO A 58 7.81 -4.60 -9.38
C PRO A 58 7.57 -3.23 -10.02
N THR A 59 7.10 -3.20 -11.27
CA THR A 59 6.78 -1.96 -11.98
C THR A 59 5.59 -1.24 -11.36
N ASP A 60 4.52 -1.96 -11.01
CA ASP A 60 3.35 -1.39 -10.35
C ASP A 60 3.74 -0.68 -9.04
N VAL A 61 4.62 -1.33 -8.27
CA VAL A 61 5.14 -0.77 -7.01
C VAL A 61 6.00 0.46 -7.29
N ALA A 62 6.93 0.39 -8.24
CA ALA A 62 7.83 1.49 -8.56
C ALA A 62 7.05 2.74 -8.99
N VAL A 63 6.14 2.60 -9.96
CA VAL A 63 5.30 3.71 -10.45
C VAL A 63 4.48 4.30 -9.29
N THR A 64 3.74 3.46 -8.57
CA THR A 64 2.85 3.92 -7.49
C THR A 64 3.62 4.66 -6.40
N VAL A 65 4.74 4.11 -5.93
CA VAL A 65 5.57 4.74 -4.89
C VAL A 65 6.16 6.06 -5.39
N THR A 66 6.70 6.11 -6.61
CA THR A 66 7.29 7.35 -7.13
C THR A 66 6.26 8.47 -7.30
N GLU A 67 5.04 8.14 -7.74
CA GLU A 67 3.98 9.13 -7.88
C GLU A 67 3.43 9.57 -6.52
N LEU A 68 3.32 8.67 -5.53
CA LEU A 68 2.96 9.04 -4.16
C LEU A 68 3.99 9.99 -3.54
N LEU A 69 5.28 9.72 -3.70
CA LEU A 69 6.36 10.59 -3.22
C LEU A 69 6.26 11.98 -3.85
N ARG A 70 6.04 12.05 -5.16
CA ARG A 70 5.84 13.33 -5.87
C ARG A 70 4.61 14.07 -5.37
N ALA A 71 3.49 13.37 -5.14
CA ALA A 71 2.22 13.95 -4.72
C ALA A 71 2.30 14.63 -3.34
N VAL A 72 3.14 14.14 -2.43
CA VAL A 72 3.34 14.72 -1.09
C VAL A 72 4.66 15.49 -0.93
N ASN A 73 5.39 15.72 -2.04
CA ASN A 73 6.70 16.36 -2.06
C ASN A 73 7.71 15.71 -1.08
N LEU A 74 7.72 14.38 -1.01
CA LEU A 74 8.66 13.60 -0.19
C LEU A 74 9.81 13.10 -1.08
N ASN A 75 11.05 13.39 -0.70
CA ASN A 75 12.21 12.90 -1.44
C ASN A 75 12.66 11.50 -0.93
N LEU A 76 13.43 10.79 -1.74
CA LEU A 76 13.89 9.43 -1.42
C LEU A 76 14.86 9.36 -0.23
N PHE A 77 15.61 10.43 0.02
CA PHE A 77 16.54 10.50 1.15
C PHE A 77 15.77 10.57 2.48
N ASP A 78 14.74 11.39 2.54
CA ASP A 78 13.87 11.45 3.71
C ASP A 78 13.20 10.08 3.92
N LEU A 79 12.70 9.46 2.85
CA LEU A 79 12.10 8.12 2.92
C LEU A 79 13.05 7.06 3.49
N SER A 80 14.37 7.13 3.21
CA SER A 80 15.32 6.14 3.73
C SER A 80 15.39 6.17 5.27
N MET A 81 15.15 7.32 5.90
CA MET A 81 15.08 7.42 7.36
C MET A 81 13.92 6.61 7.98
N TRP A 82 12.82 6.41 7.25
CA TRP A 82 11.74 5.52 7.68
C TRP A 82 12.02 4.05 7.36
N ALA A 83 12.78 3.77 6.29
CA ALA A 83 13.16 2.39 5.93
C ALA A 83 14.05 1.72 6.97
N ASP A 84 14.87 2.52 7.67
CA ASP A 84 15.77 2.07 8.73
C ASP A 84 15.10 1.89 10.10
N ARG A 85 13.79 2.20 10.23
CA ARG A 85 13.08 1.99 11.50
C ARG A 85 13.03 0.50 11.85
N PRO A 86 13.40 0.11 13.09
CA PRO A 86 13.31 -1.27 13.55
C PRO A 86 11.90 -1.79 13.34
N ARG A 87 11.77 -2.92 12.63
CA ARG A 87 10.52 -3.69 12.61
C ARG A 87 10.54 -4.55 13.85
N TYR A 88 9.58 -4.37 14.74
CA TYR A 88 9.47 -5.24 15.92
C TYR A 88 9.18 -6.66 15.41
N SER A 89 10.18 -7.53 15.44
CA SER A 89 9.99 -8.95 15.14
C SER A 89 9.35 -9.59 16.36
N ALA A 90 8.38 -10.49 16.14
CA ALA A 90 7.80 -11.28 17.23
C ALA A 90 8.86 -12.05 18.04
N ASP A 91 10.04 -12.33 17.44
CA ASP A 91 11.20 -12.96 18.08
C ASP A 91 11.91 -12.06 19.13
N ASP A 92 11.57 -10.77 19.23
CA ASP A 92 12.17 -9.82 20.18
C ASP A 92 11.37 -9.69 21.49
N THR A 93 10.39 -10.59 21.71
CA THR A 93 9.54 -10.56 22.91
C THR A 93 10.15 -11.26 24.13
N GLY A 94 11.26 -12.01 23.99
CA GLY A 94 12.01 -12.54 25.13
C GLY A 94 11.15 -13.22 26.20
N ILE A 95 10.03 -13.84 25.81
CA ILE A 95 9.23 -14.69 26.71
C ILE A 95 9.89 -16.07 26.64
N PRO A 96 10.34 -16.64 27.78
CA PRO A 96 10.92 -17.98 27.80
C PRO A 96 9.96 -19.05 27.30
#